data_AF-A0A8J3U0P8-F1
#
_entry.id   AF-A0A8J3U0P8-F1
#
_cell.length_a   1.000
_cell.length_b   1.000
_cell.length_c   1.000
_cell.angle_alpha   90.00
_cell.angle_beta   90.00
_cell.angle_gamma   90.00
#
_symmetry.space_group_name_H-M   'P 1'
#
loop_
_entity.id
_entity.type
_entity.pdbx_description
1 polymer ?
#
loop_
_entity_poly.entity_id
_entity_poly.type
_entity_poly.pdbx_seq_one_letter_code
_entity_poly.pdbx_strand_id
1 'polypeptide(L)'
;MSALDQWLRTTIEATLRDAQNAGKSVGLVWDNPSLGDLRTSGGELYQLGDRDAAIHMAANDPHETIARCEAELAILDAHAIVQVSGIGEDMRATQTPACRTCSHKHGVPCRTVRLLSSCYRHHDGYDDDWSPL
;
A
#
# COMPACT_ATOMS: atom_id res chain seq x y z
N MET A 1 17.23 -4.58 -5.53
CA MET A 1 16.04 -3.91 -4.96
C MET A 1 16.42 -2.45 -4.76
N SER A 2 15.60 -1.50 -5.21
CA SER A 2 15.93 -0.07 -5.10
C SER A 2 15.73 0.45 -3.66
N ALA A 3 16.32 1.60 -3.31
CA ALA A 3 16.09 2.23 -1.99
C ALA A 3 14.61 2.56 -1.79
N LEU A 4 13.94 3.07 -2.83
CA LEU A 4 12.51 3.33 -2.83
C LEU A 4 11.70 2.04 -2.63
N ASP A 5 12.02 0.95 -3.33
CA ASP A 5 11.28 -0.31 -3.21
C ASP A 5 11.36 -0.86 -1.78
N GLN A 6 12.55 -0.79 -1.19
CA GLN A 6 12.80 -1.28 0.17
C GLN A 6 12.06 -0.44 1.20
N TRP A 7 12.15 0.89 1.10
CA TRP A 7 11.43 1.80 1.98
C TRP A 7 9.92 1.60 1.85
N LEU A 8 9.39 1.62 0.62
CA LEU A 8 7.95 1.49 0.36
C LEU A 8 7.40 0.16 0.88
N ARG A 9 8.09 -0.96 0.63
CA ARG A 9 7.69 -2.26 1.19
C ARG A 9 7.63 -2.22 2.72
N THR A 10 8.68 -1.71 3.36
CA THR A 10 8.75 -1.63 4.83
C THR A 10 7.62 -0.78 5.39
N THR A 11 7.32 0.34 4.75
CA THR A 11 6.23 1.24 5.14
C THR A 11 4.88 0.57 5.00
N ILE A 12 4.57 -0.06 3.85
CA ILE A 12 3.30 -0.76 3.65
C ILE A 12 3.14 -1.91 4.65
N GLU A 13 4.20 -2.68 4.91
CA GLU A 13 4.19 -3.77 5.90
C GLU A 13 3.97 -3.28 7.34
N ALA A 14 4.50 -2.09 7.68
CA ALA A 14 4.24 -1.46 8.97
C ALA A 14 2.77 -1.03 9.09
N THR A 15 2.23 -0.33 8.07
CA THR A 15 0.81 0.07 8.03
C THR A 15 -0.13 -1.13 8.09
N LEU A 16 0.19 -2.21 7.37
CA LEU A 16 -0.57 -3.47 7.42
C LEU A 16 -0.59 -4.05 8.84
N ARG A 17 0.58 -4.08 9.51
CA ARG A 17 0.70 -4.58 10.88
C ARG A 17 -0.12 -3.75 11.85
N ASP A 18 -0.07 -2.43 11.72
CA ASP A 18 -0.84 -1.52 12.57
C ASP A 18 -2.35 -1.70 12.37
N ALA A 19 -2.81 -1.85 11.13
CA ALA A 19 -4.20 -2.14 10.81
C ALA A 19 -4.65 -3.50 11.35
N GLN A 20 -3.82 -4.55 11.23
CA GLN A 20 -4.09 -5.86 11.82
C GLN A 20 -4.17 -5.82 13.35
N ASN A 21 -3.34 -5.00 13.99
CA ASN A 21 -3.38 -4.81 15.44
C ASN A 21 -4.63 -4.03 15.88
N ALA A 22 -5.03 -3.01 15.12
CA ALA A 22 -6.28 -2.29 15.33
C ALA A 22 -7.52 -3.20 15.19
N GLY A 23 -7.57 -4.04 14.16
CA GLY A 23 -8.68 -5.00 14.00
C GLY A 23 -8.82 -5.98 15.18
N LYS A 24 -7.70 -6.35 15.83
CA LYS A 24 -7.69 -7.23 17.01
C LYS A 24 -8.09 -6.51 18.30
N SER A 25 -7.67 -5.27 18.49
CA SER A 25 -7.92 -4.53 19.74
C SER A 25 -9.37 -4.09 19.89
N VAL A 26 -10.09 -3.91 18.79
CA VAL A 26 -11.44 -3.36 18.83
C VAL A 26 -12.51 -4.44 19.04
N GLY A 27 -12.20 -5.75 18.91
CA GLY A 27 -13.15 -6.84 19.21
C GLY A 27 -14.49 -6.73 18.44
N LEU A 28 -14.51 -5.93 17.38
CA LEU A 28 -15.67 -5.71 16.55
C LEU A 28 -15.73 -6.84 15.53
N VAL A 29 -16.64 -7.77 15.78
CA VAL A 29 -17.11 -8.69 14.77
C VAL A 29 -17.96 -7.88 13.80
N TRP A 30 -17.36 -7.39 12.72
CA TRP A 30 -18.06 -6.69 11.63
C TRP A 30 -18.79 -7.69 10.71
N ASP A 31 -19.57 -8.61 11.29
CA ASP A 31 -20.39 -9.58 10.54
C ASP A 31 -21.70 -8.92 10.05
N ASN A 32 -21.65 -7.77 9.37
CA ASN A 32 -22.74 -7.34 8.48
C ASN A 32 -22.40 -6.11 7.62
N PRO A 33 -22.53 -6.17 6.28
CA PRO A 33 -22.47 -4.98 5.43
C PRO A 33 -23.77 -4.15 5.43
N SER A 34 -24.74 -4.48 6.28
CA SER A 34 -25.90 -3.61 6.50
C SER A 34 -25.66 -2.70 7.70
N LEU A 35 -25.61 -1.39 7.43
CA LEU A 35 -25.72 -0.28 8.41
C LEU A 35 -26.78 -0.61 9.47
N GLY A 36 -26.36 -1.19 10.59
CA GLY A 36 -27.30 -1.82 11.51
C GLY A 36 -26.79 -1.91 12.93
N ASP A 37 -25.83 -2.78 13.22
CA ASP A 37 -25.51 -3.07 14.62
C ASP A 37 -24.01 -3.37 14.81
N LEU A 38 -23.28 -2.38 15.32
CA LEU A 38 -21.98 -2.61 15.96
C LEU A 38 -22.23 -3.01 17.42
N ARG A 39 -21.86 -4.24 17.77
CA ARG A 39 -21.75 -4.67 19.16
C ARG A 39 -20.28 -4.68 19.57
N THR A 40 -19.91 -3.78 20.48
CA THR A 40 -18.70 -3.95 21.29
C THR A 40 -18.98 -4.96 22.41
N SER A 41 -17.94 -5.67 22.85
CA SER A 41 -17.98 -6.65 23.94
C SER A 41 -18.35 -6.07 25.32
N GLY A 42 -18.70 -4.78 25.40
CA GLY A 42 -19.09 -4.05 26.61
C GLY A 42 -20.56 -3.60 26.66
N GLY A 43 -21.40 -3.93 25.67
CA GLY A 43 -22.84 -3.72 25.77
C GLY A 43 -23.34 -2.28 25.64
N GLU A 44 -22.53 -1.33 25.16
CA GLU A 44 -23.03 0.00 24.78
C GLU A 44 -23.34 0.05 23.28
N LEU A 45 -24.64 0.09 22.97
CA LEU A 45 -25.19 0.39 21.65
C LEU A 45 -25.04 1.89 21.39
N TYR A 46 -24.08 2.28 20.56
CA TYR A 46 -24.13 3.61 19.94
C TYR A 46 -25.29 3.61 18.94
N GLN A 47 -26.35 4.38 19.22
CA GLN A 47 -27.37 4.65 18.22
C GLN A 47 -26.70 5.32 17.02
N LEU A 48 -26.69 4.64 15.87
CA LEU A 48 -26.34 5.19 14.56
C LEU A 48 -27.37 6.28 14.17
N GLY A 49 -27.31 7.43 14.85
CA GLY A 49 -28.04 8.65 14.50
C GLY A 49 -27.13 9.74 13.93
N ASP A 50 -25.81 9.55 14.05
CA ASP A 50 -24.82 10.53 13.63
C ASP A 50 -24.10 10.04 12.37
N ARG A 51 -24.56 10.54 11.22
CA ARG A 51 -23.98 10.25 9.91
C ARG A 51 -22.48 10.53 9.89
N ASP A 52 -22.02 11.52 10.65
CA ASP A 52 -20.62 11.90 10.70
C ASP A 52 -19.80 10.83 11.44
N ALA A 53 -20.32 10.26 12.53
CA ALA A 53 -19.70 9.13 13.22
C ALA A 53 -19.61 7.87 12.32
N ALA A 54 -20.66 7.58 11.55
CA ALA A 54 -20.65 6.46 10.59
C ALA A 54 -19.62 6.67 9.46
N ILE A 55 -19.47 7.90 8.96
CA ILE A 55 -18.46 8.27 7.96
C ILE A 55 -17.05 8.19 8.55
N HIS A 56 -16.85 8.67 9.79
CA HIS A 56 -15.55 8.58 10.48
C HIS A 56 -15.13 7.13 10.77
N MET A 57 -16.09 6.24 11.08
CA MET A 57 -15.83 4.81 11.26
C MET A 57 -15.50 4.10 9.94
N ALA A 58 -16.29 4.37 8.88
CA ALA A 58 -16.03 3.80 7.56
C ALA A 58 -14.68 4.26 6.98
N ALA A 59 -14.32 5.54 7.16
CA ALA A 59 -13.03 6.08 6.70
C ALA A 59 -11.80 5.51 7.43
N ASN A 60 -12.01 4.84 8.56
CA ASN A 60 -10.95 4.21 9.37
C ASN A 60 -11.13 2.69 9.47
N ASP A 61 -11.83 2.05 8.54
CA ASP A 61 -12.01 0.60 8.56
C ASP A 61 -10.64 -0.11 8.43
N PRO A 62 -10.21 -0.86 9.47
CA PRO A 62 -8.97 -1.61 9.40
C PRO A 62 -8.98 -2.67 8.29
N HIS A 63 -10.14 -3.24 7.93
CA HIS A 63 -10.24 -4.23 6.86
C HIS A 63 -9.96 -3.62 5.48
N GLU A 64 -10.49 -2.44 5.20
CA GLU A 64 -10.20 -1.71 3.96
C GLU A 64 -8.71 -1.35 3.89
N THR A 65 -8.12 -0.92 5.02
CA THR A 65 -6.68 -0.63 5.08
C THR A 65 -5.83 -1.89 4.85
N ILE A 66 -6.20 -3.02 5.45
CA ILE A 66 -5.54 -4.32 5.22
C ILE A 66 -5.61 -4.70 3.73
N ALA A 67 -6.81 -4.70 3.14
CA ALA A 67 -7.02 -5.06 1.74
C ALA A 67 -6.24 -4.14 0.79
N ARG A 68 -6.19 -2.83 1.09
CA ARG A 68 -5.38 -1.86 0.34
C ARG A 68 -3.89 -2.21 0.43
N CYS A 69 -3.36 -2.41 1.63
CA CYS A 69 -1.93 -2.74 1.81
C CYS A 69 -1.56 -4.07 1.14
N GLU A 70 -2.41 -5.10 1.23
CA GLU A 70 -2.21 -6.38 0.52
C GLU A 70 -2.17 -6.19 -1.01
N ALA A 71 -3.08 -5.38 -1.56
CA ALA A 71 -3.08 -5.05 -2.98
C ALA A 71 -1.82 -4.28 -3.40
N GLU A 72 -1.39 -3.31 -2.60
CA GLU A 72 -0.19 -2.51 -2.87
C GLU A 72 1.09 -3.36 -2.84
N LEU A 73 1.22 -4.30 -1.89
CA LEU A 73 2.31 -5.27 -1.83
C LEU A 73 2.33 -6.17 -3.08
N ALA A 74 1.15 -6.64 -3.51
CA ALA A 74 1.03 -7.44 -4.73
C ALA A 74 1.41 -6.66 -5.99
N ILE A 75 1.04 -5.37 -6.07
CA ILE A 75 1.48 -4.47 -7.15
C ILE A 75 3.00 -4.31 -7.11
N LEU A 76 3.60 -4.13 -5.93
CA LEU A 76 5.05 -4.00 -5.79
C LEU A 76 5.79 -5.26 -6.26
N ASP A 77 5.27 -6.44 -5.92
CA ASP A 77 5.81 -7.73 -6.40
C ASP A 77 5.66 -7.88 -7.92
N ALA A 78 4.51 -7.50 -8.48
CA ALA A 78 4.29 -7.50 -9.92
C ALA A 78 5.24 -6.53 -10.65
N HIS A 79 5.61 -5.41 -10.02
CA HIS A 79 6.51 -4.40 -10.58
C HIS A 79 7.99 -4.62 -10.23
N ALA A 80 8.36 -5.84 -9.80
CA ALA A 80 9.74 -6.18 -9.47
C ALA A 80 10.75 -5.84 -10.58
N ILE A 81 11.91 -5.32 -10.14
CA ILE A 81 13.04 -5.01 -11.00
C ILE A 81 13.73 -6.30 -11.42
N VAL A 82 13.90 -6.49 -12.73
CA VAL A 82 14.64 -7.60 -13.32
C VAL A 82 15.84 -7.07 -14.10
N GLN A 83 16.87 -7.91 -14.25
CA GLN A 83 17.97 -7.62 -15.17
C GLN A 83 17.59 -8.08 -16.57
N VAL A 84 17.70 -7.18 -17.55
CA VAL A 84 17.39 -7.44 -18.95
C VAL A 84 18.68 -7.38 -19.75
N SER A 85 18.90 -8.38 -20.60
CA SER A 85 20.04 -8.39 -21.51
C SER A 85 19.77 -7.52 -22.73
N GLY A 86 20.72 -6.67 -23.07
CA GLY A 86 20.74 -5.86 -24.28
C GLY A 86 22.11 -5.84 -24.93
N ILE A 87 22.21 -5.17 -26.07
CA ILE A 87 23.49 -4.86 -26.73
C ILE A 87 23.75 -3.36 -26.52
N GLY A 88 24.87 -3.03 -25.87
CA GLY A 88 25.31 -1.65 -25.69
C GLY A 88 25.79 -1.01 -26.99
N GLU A 89 26.03 0.30 -26.97
CA GLU A 89 26.57 1.04 -28.12
C GLU A 89 27.95 0.54 -28.56
N ASP A 90 28.69 -0.09 -27.65
CA ASP A 90 29.98 -0.74 -27.88
C ASP A 90 29.85 -2.19 -28.41
N MET A 91 28.65 -2.61 -28.79
CA MET A 91 28.30 -3.95 -29.26
C MET A 91 28.54 -5.07 -28.22
N ARG A 92 28.74 -4.72 -26.94
CA ARG A 92 28.88 -5.71 -25.86
C ARG A 92 27.54 -6.02 -25.22
N ALA A 93 27.42 -7.23 -24.69
CA ALA A 93 26.26 -7.61 -23.89
C ALA A 93 26.23 -6.77 -22.61
N THR A 94 25.13 -6.07 -22.39
CA THR A 94 24.88 -5.27 -21.18
C THR A 94 23.68 -5.81 -20.44
N GLN A 95 23.67 -5.63 -19.12
CA GLN A 95 22.50 -5.88 -18.29
C GLN A 95 22.02 -4.56 -17.73
N THR A 96 20.74 -4.26 -17.96
CA THR A 96 20.11 -3.05 -17.44
C THR A 96 18.95 -3.42 -16.53
N PRO A 97 18.80 -2.73 -15.38
CA PRO A 97 17.65 -2.93 -14.52
C PRO A 97 16.41 -2.38 -15.22
N ALA A 98 15.33 -3.17 -15.21
CA ALA A 98 14.06 -2.73 -15.75
C ALA A 98 12.88 -3.37 -15.01
N CYS A 99 11.72 -2.71 -15.02
CA CYS A 99 10.49 -3.33 -14.56
C CYS A 99 9.96 -4.30 -15.62
N ARG A 100 9.74 -5.56 -15.24
CA ARG A 100 9.19 -6.61 -16.12
C ARG A 100 7.81 -6.23 -16.64
N THR A 101 6.93 -5.78 -15.74
CA THR A 101 5.54 -5.47 -16.06
C THR A 101 5.40 -4.23 -16.95
N CYS A 102 6.26 -3.23 -16.77
CA CYS A 102 6.24 -2.02 -17.61
C CYS A 102 6.93 -2.20 -18.97
N SER A 103 7.39 -3.40 -19.34
CA SER A 103 8.12 -3.65 -20.60
C SER A 103 9.27 -2.65 -20.82
N HIS A 104 9.99 -2.28 -19.75
CA HIS A 104 11.17 -1.41 -19.78
C HIS A 104 10.93 0.07 -20.18
N LYS A 105 9.66 0.53 -20.25
CA LYS A 105 9.32 1.86 -20.81
C LYS A 105 9.52 3.07 -19.89
N HIS A 106 9.70 2.87 -18.58
CA HIS A 106 9.54 3.95 -17.59
C HIS A 106 10.71 4.09 -16.60
N GLY A 107 11.87 3.54 -16.92
CA GLY A 107 13.02 3.55 -16.02
C GLY A 107 12.79 2.72 -14.73
N VAL A 108 13.73 2.83 -13.79
CA VAL A 108 13.71 2.12 -12.51
C VAL A 108 14.07 3.11 -11.39
N PRO A 109 13.25 3.24 -10.33
CA PRO A 109 11.93 2.62 -10.14
C PRO A 109 10.90 3.10 -11.18
N CYS A 110 10.01 2.21 -11.60
CA CYS A 110 9.02 2.55 -12.63
C CYS A 110 7.95 3.51 -12.09
N ARG A 111 7.25 4.22 -12.99
CA ARG A 111 6.23 5.21 -12.64
C ARG A 111 5.15 4.68 -11.68
N THR A 112 4.73 3.42 -11.82
CA THR A 112 3.73 2.82 -10.92
C THR A 112 4.22 2.80 -9.47
N VAL A 113 5.48 2.41 -9.24
CA VAL A 113 6.07 2.36 -7.90
C VAL A 113 6.19 3.77 -7.30
N ARG A 114 6.56 4.77 -8.12
CA ARG A 114 6.59 6.19 -7.69
C ARG A 114 5.21 6.76 -7.40
N LEU A 115 4.17 6.31 -8.11
CA LEU A 115 2.79 6.69 -7.80
C LEU A 115 2.35 6.08 -6.47
N LEU A 116 2.67 4.81 -6.22
CA LEU A 116 2.39 4.16 -4.94
C LEU A 116 3.09 4.87 -3.78
N SER A 117 4.35 5.25 -3.94
CA SER A 117 5.08 5.95 -2.87
C SER A 117 4.48 7.30 -2.50
N SER A 118 3.82 7.99 -3.44
CA SER A 118 3.16 9.28 -3.17
C SER A 118 2.01 9.17 -2.15
N CYS A 119 1.37 8.00 -2.03
CA CYS A 119 0.36 7.73 -1.00
C CYS A 119 0.98 7.75 0.41
N TYR A 120 2.29 7.49 0.50
CA TYR A 120 3.05 7.38 1.74
C TYR A 120 3.97 8.59 1.99
N ARG A 121 3.78 9.70 1.27
CA ARG A 121 4.59 10.94 1.42
C ARG A 121 4.63 11.53 2.83
N HIS A 122 3.67 11.15 3.67
CA HIS A 122 3.52 11.62 5.04
C HIS A 122 4.31 10.77 6.05
N HIS A 123 4.90 9.66 5.60
CA HIS A 123 5.74 8.80 6.44
C HIS A 123 7.18 9.29 6.46
N ASP A 124 7.83 9.09 7.61
CA ASP A 124 9.24 9.39 7.78
C ASP A 124 10.12 8.60 6.80
N GLY A 125 11.15 9.27 6.29
CA GLY A 125 12.09 8.70 5.33
C GLY A 125 11.61 8.72 3.88
N TYR A 126 10.45 9.31 3.57
CA TYR A 126 10.10 9.66 2.20
C TYR A 126 11.11 10.66 1.62
N ASP A 127 11.62 10.39 0.43
CA ASP A 127 12.51 11.26 -0.34
C ASP A 127 11.71 11.93 -1.47
N ASP A 128 11.82 13.25 -1.60
CA ASP A 128 11.14 14.02 -2.64
C ASP A 128 11.61 13.61 -4.06
N ASP A 129 12.83 13.09 -4.21
CA ASP A 129 13.33 12.54 -5.48
C ASP A 129 12.57 11.28 -5.93
N TRP A 130 11.77 10.67 -5.05
CA TRP A 130 10.88 9.56 -5.38
C TRP A 130 9.53 10.00 -5.92
N SER A 131 9.25 11.31 -5.94
CA SER A 131 8.05 11.90 -6.53
C SER A 131 7.81 11.38 -7.96
N PRO A 132 6.55 11.11 -8.34
CA PRO A 132 6.19 10.77 -9.71
C PRO A 132 6.22 11.98 -10.67
N LEU A 133 6.38 13.20 -10.14
CA LEU A 133 6.50 14.49 -10.84
C LEU A 133 7.95 14.99 -10.78
#